data_AF-A0A3M1HDI8-F1
#
_entry.id   AF-A0A3M1HDI8-F1
#
_cell.length_a   1.000
_cell.length_b   1.000
_cell.length_c   1.000
_cell.angle_alpha   90.00
_cell.angle_beta   90.00
_cell.angle_gamma   90.00
#
_symmetry.space_group_name_H-M   'P 1'
#
loop_
_entity.id
_entity.type
_entity.pdbx_description
1 polymer ?
#
loop_
_entity_poly.entity_id
_entity_poly.type
_entity_poly.pdbx_seq_one_letter_code
_entity_poly.pdbx_strand_id
1 'polypeptide(L)'
;PPYLNNIDYSKVYGLELSLLTLDYNIGKKVRQRLFPSFIQQKGSFGEYREMAANSYFKATERVWEEMERVLARGGLIAYNVSNAVIHGESIAVDEKCKEIAEKLGMRANIEVGFVRKTRIGSRVVSANESVVFAKKD
;
A
#
# COMPACT_ATOMS: atom_id res chain seq x y z
N PRO A 1 5.85 2.04 0.49
CA PRO A 1 5.30 3.36 0.10
C PRO A 1 3.97 3.64 0.82
N PRO A 2 3.71 4.90 1.24
CA PRO A 2 2.48 5.25 1.97
C PRO A 2 1.20 5.09 1.12
N TYR A 3 1.36 4.97 -0.21
CA TYR A 3 0.29 4.74 -1.17
C TYR A 3 0.74 3.71 -2.19
N LEU A 4 -0.21 2.94 -2.72
CA LEU A 4 0.04 2.11 -3.89
C LEU A 4 0.21 3.01 -5.12
N ASN A 5 1.45 3.19 -5.59
CA ASN A 5 1.75 4.00 -6.76
C ASN A 5 2.90 3.41 -7.60
N ASN A 6 3.13 4.02 -8.76
CA ASN A 6 4.18 3.66 -9.70
C ASN A 6 5.48 4.47 -9.51
N ILE A 7 5.60 5.22 -8.41
CA ILE A 7 6.72 6.13 -8.17
C ILE A 7 7.72 5.46 -7.23
N ASP A 8 8.92 5.20 -7.75
CA ASP A 8 10.04 4.79 -6.94
C ASP A 8 10.62 6.02 -6.22
N TYR A 9 10.14 6.28 -5.00
CA TYR A 9 10.60 7.42 -4.20
C TYR A 9 12.08 7.36 -3.83
N SER A 10 12.70 6.18 -3.86
CA SER A 10 14.15 6.08 -3.65
C SER A 10 14.96 6.52 -4.87
N LYS A 11 14.33 6.70 -6.03
CA LYS A 11 14.89 7.47 -7.15
C LYS A 11 14.58 8.96 -7.02
N VAL A 12 13.35 9.32 -6.64
CA VAL A 12 12.95 10.73 -6.45
C VAL A 12 13.85 11.42 -5.42
N TYR A 13 14.05 10.79 -4.26
CA TYR A 13 14.92 11.28 -3.19
C TYR A 13 16.34 10.70 -3.27
N GLY A 14 16.81 10.37 -4.48
CA GLY A 14 18.09 9.70 -4.67
C GLY A 14 19.27 10.53 -4.17
N LEU A 15 19.23 11.84 -4.38
CA LEU A 15 20.28 12.77 -3.93
C LEU A 15 20.33 12.85 -2.41
N GLU A 16 19.17 12.98 -1.76
CA GLU A 16 19.04 13.03 -0.31
C GLU A 16 19.50 11.72 0.34
N LEU A 17 19.16 10.58 -0.26
CA LEU A 17 19.65 9.26 0.17
C LEU A 17 21.17 9.13 0.00
N SER A 18 21.73 9.69 -1.07
CA SER A 18 23.18 9.76 -1.27
C SER A 18 23.86 10.67 -0.25
N LEU A 19 23.26 11.81 0.12
CA LEU A 19 23.77 12.71 1.15
C LEU A 19 23.68 12.13 2.56
N LEU A 20 22.66 11.32 2.84
CA LEU A 20 22.49 10.64 4.12
C LEU A 20 23.59 9.62 4.42
N THR A 21 24.08 8.94 3.38
CA THR A 21 25.02 7.83 3.55
C THR A 21 26.44 8.18 3.12
N LEU A 22 26.60 9.11 2.17
CA LEU A 22 27.85 9.50 1.52
C LEU A 22 28.70 8.32 1.03
N ASP A 23 28.11 7.13 0.96
CA ASP A 23 28.73 5.87 0.59
C ASP A 23 27.71 5.02 -0.16
N TYR A 24 28.08 4.61 -1.38
CA TYR A 24 27.21 3.86 -2.27
C TYR A 24 26.78 2.50 -1.69
N ASN A 25 27.69 1.78 -1.02
CA ASN A 25 27.42 0.46 -0.49
C ASN A 25 26.48 0.51 0.72
N ILE A 26 26.66 1.50 1.58
CA ILE A 26 25.78 1.77 2.71
C ILE A 26 24.41 2.21 2.18
N GLY A 27 24.36 3.16 1.24
CA GLY A 27 23.13 3.60 0.58
C GLY A 27 22.35 2.44 -0.04
N LYS A 28 23.03 1.54 -0.76
CA LYS A 28 22.44 0.32 -1.33
C LYS A 28 21.85 -0.60 -0.25
N LYS A 29 22.57 -0.85 0.84
CA LYS A 29 22.08 -1.69 1.95
C LYS A 29 20.88 -1.07 2.66
N VAL A 30 20.90 0.25 2.90
CA VAL A 30 19.75 0.98 3.48
C VAL A 30 18.55 0.83 2.56
N ARG A 31 18.72 1.09 1.26
CA ARG A 31 17.64 1.00 0.26
C ARG A 31 17.01 -0.41 0.17
N GLN A 32 17.81 -1.47 0.35
CA GLN A 32 17.32 -2.86 0.39
C GLN A 32 16.56 -3.22 1.67
N ARG A 33 16.80 -2.49 2.78
CA ARG A 33 16.11 -2.67 4.07
C ARG A 33 14.84 -1.85 4.19
N LEU A 34 14.71 -0.76 3.42
CA LEU A 34 13.48 0.02 3.37
C LEU A 34 12.34 -0.84 2.80
N PHE A 35 11.11 -0.53 3.23
CA PHE A 35 9.91 -1.13 2.66
C PHE A 35 10.00 -1.18 1.14
N PRO A 36 9.59 -2.28 0.48
CA PRO A 36 9.72 -2.45 -0.95
C PRO A 36 9.01 -1.29 -1.66
N SER A 37 9.82 -0.32 -2.06
CA SER A 37 9.47 0.89 -2.83
C SER A 37 10.05 0.80 -4.24
N PHE A 38 10.74 -0.30 -4.53
CA PHE A 38 11.27 -0.63 -5.83
C PHE A 38 10.21 -1.33 -6.68
N ILE A 39 9.83 -0.66 -7.75
CA ILE A 39 8.74 -1.06 -8.65
C ILE A 39 9.27 -1.86 -9.86
N GLN A 40 10.54 -2.27 -9.86
CA GLN A 40 11.25 -2.67 -11.07
C GLN A 40 11.56 -4.17 -11.28
N GLN A 41 11.02 -5.12 -10.51
CA GLN A 41 11.17 -6.52 -10.94
C GLN A 41 10.05 -6.93 -11.90
N LYS A 42 10.47 -7.48 -13.04
CA LYS A 42 9.63 -8.34 -13.87
C LYS A 42 9.41 -9.65 -13.12
N GLY A 43 8.16 -9.97 -12.81
CA GLY A 43 7.75 -11.21 -12.17
C GLY A 43 6.34 -11.08 -11.59
N SER A 44 5.61 -12.19 -11.53
CA SER A 44 4.32 -12.28 -10.86
C SER A 44 4.48 -13.15 -9.62
N PHE A 45 4.45 -12.54 -8.43
CA PHE A 45 4.26 -13.26 -7.19
C PHE A 45 3.08 -12.64 -6.47
N GLY A 46 2.11 -13.45 -6.04
CA GLY A 46 0.86 -12.98 -5.44
C GLY A 46 -0.29 -12.90 -6.45
N GLU A 47 -1.32 -12.15 -6.10
CA GLU A 47 -2.61 -12.07 -6.81
C GLU A 47 -2.57 -11.09 -7.99
N TYR A 48 -1.81 -10.00 -7.86
CA TYR A 48 -1.79 -8.94 -8.87
C TYR A 48 -0.73 -9.21 -9.94
N ARG A 49 -0.98 -8.78 -11.17
CA ARG A 49 0.07 -8.76 -12.21
C ARG A 49 1.23 -7.85 -11.82
N GLU A 50 0.90 -6.77 -11.12
CA GLU A 50 1.81 -5.70 -10.77
C GLU A 50 2.55 -6.00 -9.48
N MET A 51 3.88 -6.18 -9.55
CA MET A 51 4.68 -6.46 -8.37
C MET A 51 4.60 -5.33 -7.33
N ALA A 52 4.42 -4.08 -7.76
CA ALA A 52 4.20 -2.96 -6.84
C ALA A 52 2.97 -3.20 -5.95
N ALA A 53 1.88 -3.71 -6.52
CA ALA A 53 0.66 -4.04 -5.77
C ALA A 53 0.90 -5.18 -4.79
N ASN A 54 1.51 -6.28 -5.24
CA ASN A 54 1.82 -7.41 -4.35
C ASN A 54 2.76 -7.03 -3.19
N SER A 55 3.78 -6.23 -3.48
CA SER A 55 4.72 -5.75 -2.47
C SER A 55 4.07 -4.80 -1.48
N TYR A 56 3.20 -3.91 -1.98
CA TYR A 56 2.41 -3.00 -1.16
C TYR A 56 1.50 -3.77 -0.21
N PHE A 57 0.73 -4.74 -0.70
CA PHE A 57 -0.19 -5.50 0.16
C PHE A 57 0.54 -6.40 1.15
N LYS A 58 1.64 -7.05 0.76
CA LYS A 58 2.48 -7.81 1.70
C LYS A 58 3.04 -6.93 2.84
N ALA A 59 3.47 -5.72 2.51
CA ALA A 59 3.90 -4.76 3.53
C ALA A 59 2.73 -4.28 4.39
N THR A 60 1.56 -4.07 3.77
CA THR A 60 0.33 -3.63 4.44
C THR A 60 -0.13 -4.68 5.44
N GLU A 61 -0.19 -5.96 5.05
CA GLU A 61 -0.47 -7.10 5.95
C GLU A 61 0.40 -7.05 7.19
N ARG A 62 1.72 -6.86 7.03
CA ARG A 62 2.64 -6.77 8.17
C ARG A 62 2.35 -5.58 9.09
N VAL A 63 1.97 -4.43 8.54
CA VAL A 63 1.58 -3.26 9.33
C VAL A 63 0.29 -3.54 10.09
N TRP A 64 -0.70 -4.15 9.43
CA TRP A 64 -1.98 -4.53 10.05
C TRP A 64 -1.83 -5.58 11.16
N GLU A 65 -0.97 -6.59 10.97
CA GLU A 65 -0.59 -7.56 12.01
C GLU A 65 -0.06 -6.85 13.28
N GLU A 66 0.86 -5.89 13.09
CA GLU A 66 1.44 -5.16 14.22
C GLU A 66 0.44 -4.19 14.86
N MET A 67 -0.41 -3.53 14.06
CA MET A 67 -1.50 -2.70 14.58
C MET A 67 -2.47 -3.53 15.41
N GLU A 68 -2.93 -4.68 14.92
CA GLU A 68 -3.79 -5.60 15.67
C GLU A 68 -3.11 -6.03 16.98
N ARG A 69 -1.84 -6.46 16.91
CA ARG A 69 -1.08 -6.97 18.06
C ARG A 69 -1.02 -5.97 19.21
N VAL A 70 -0.81 -4.68 18.91
CA VAL A 70 -0.66 -3.62 19.92
C VAL A 70 -1.99 -3.00 20.35
N LEU A 71 -3.03 -3.12 19.53
CA LEU A 71 -4.33 -2.54 19.83
C LEU A 71 -5.00 -3.31 20.98
N ALA A 72 -5.54 -2.56 21.94
CA ALA A 72 -6.35 -3.13 23.00
C ALA A 72 -7.69 -3.66 22.45
N ARG A 73 -8.31 -4.63 23.15
CA ARG A 73 -9.66 -5.07 22.82
C ARG A 73 -10.63 -3.90 22.84
N GLY A 74 -11.53 -3.86 21.86
CA GLY A 74 -12.44 -2.74 21.62
C GLY A 74 -11.81 -1.54 20.92
N GLY A 75 -10.49 -1.52 20.69
CA GLY A 75 -9.80 -0.45 19.99
C GLY A 75 -10.16 -0.39 18.50
N LEU A 76 -9.97 0.79 17.92
CA LEU A 76 -10.32 1.11 16.53
C LEU A 76 -9.09 1.51 15.73
N ILE A 77 -8.94 0.93 14.54
CA ILE A 77 -8.03 1.38 13.49
C ILE A 77 -8.86 2.20 12.50
N ALA A 78 -8.36 3.36 12.09
CA ALA A 78 -8.87 4.15 10.97
C ALA A 78 -7.75 4.29 9.93
N TYR A 79 -7.83 3.52 8.85
CA TYR A 79 -6.77 3.41 7.86
C TYR A 79 -7.18 4.09 6.55
N ASN A 80 -6.61 5.27 6.30
CA ASN A 80 -6.88 6.04 5.09
C ASN A 80 -6.16 5.44 3.88
N VAL A 81 -6.88 5.21 2.80
CA VAL A 81 -6.36 4.63 1.56
C VAL A 81 -7.04 5.21 0.33
N SER A 82 -6.41 5.06 -0.82
CA SER A 82 -7.01 5.38 -2.11
C SER A 82 -6.88 4.21 -3.07
N ASN A 83 -7.95 3.94 -3.81
CA ASN A 83 -7.91 2.96 -4.90
C ASN A 83 -6.99 3.45 -6.01
N ALA A 84 -6.21 2.52 -6.54
CA ALA A 84 -5.13 2.82 -7.46
C ALA A 84 -5.49 2.41 -8.88
N VAL A 85 -4.92 3.14 -9.85
CA VAL A 85 -4.90 2.71 -11.24
C VAL A 85 -3.43 2.54 -11.63
N ILE A 86 -3.04 1.30 -11.90
CA ILE A 86 -1.67 0.95 -12.26
C ILE A 86 -1.70 0.24 -13.61
N HIS A 87 -0.93 0.75 -14.57
CA HIS A 87 -0.79 0.16 -15.91
C HIS A 87 -2.13 -0.19 -16.62
N GLY A 88 -3.18 0.58 -16.33
CA GLY A 88 -4.52 0.38 -16.90
C GLY A 88 -5.39 -0.63 -16.14
N GLU A 89 -4.92 -1.16 -15.01
CA GLU A 89 -5.69 -2.00 -14.10
C GLU A 89 -6.16 -1.15 -12.91
N SER A 90 -7.44 -1.31 -12.56
CA SER A 90 -8.02 -0.69 -11.37
C SER A 90 -7.84 -1.64 -10.19
N ILE A 91 -7.29 -1.14 -9.09
CA ILE A 91 -7.01 -1.92 -7.88
C ILE A 91 -7.85 -1.35 -6.74
N ALA A 92 -8.75 -2.18 -6.20
CA ALA A 92 -9.57 -1.87 -5.03
C ALA A 92 -8.74 -2.07 -3.75
N VAL A 93 -8.00 -1.04 -3.37
CA VAL A 93 -7.10 -1.04 -2.20
C VAL A 93 -7.89 -1.07 -0.90
N ASP A 94 -9.02 -0.38 -0.85
CA ASP A 94 -9.93 -0.35 0.30
C ASP A 94 -10.50 -1.74 0.62
N GLU A 95 -11.06 -2.42 -0.37
CA GLU A 95 -11.55 -3.81 -0.23
C GLU A 95 -10.45 -4.77 0.21
N LYS A 96 -9.24 -4.63 -0.35
CA LYS A 96 -8.12 -5.51 0.04
C LYS A 96 -7.66 -5.26 1.48
N CYS A 97 -7.64 -4.00 1.93
CA CYS A 97 -7.32 -3.68 3.33
C CYS A 97 -8.39 -4.19 4.29
N LYS A 98 -9.67 -4.12 3.90
CA LYS A 98 -10.78 -4.71 4.66
C LYS A 98 -10.61 -6.23 4.77
N GLU A 99 -10.31 -6.93 3.67
CA GLU A 99 -10.04 -8.37 3.67
C GLU A 99 -8.89 -8.74 4.63
N ILE A 100 -7.81 -7.96 4.64
CA ILE A 100 -6.68 -8.14 5.56
C ILE A 100 -7.14 -8.01 7.02
N ALA A 101 -7.92 -6.97 7.33
CA ALA A 101 -8.44 -6.76 8.69
C ALA A 101 -9.34 -7.93 9.15
N GLU A 102 -10.23 -8.39 8.27
CA GLU A 102 -11.14 -9.51 8.55
C GLU A 102 -10.37 -10.84 8.77
N LYS A 103 -9.31 -11.08 8.00
CA LYS A 103 -8.41 -12.24 8.22
C LYS A 103 -7.72 -12.21 9.57
N LEU A 104 -7.46 -11.03 10.13
CA LEU A 104 -6.91 -10.85 11.48
C LEU A 104 -7.98 -10.96 12.58
N GLY A 105 -9.24 -11.29 12.23
CA GLY A 105 -10.34 -11.44 13.18
C GLY A 105 -10.94 -10.11 13.62
N MET A 106 -10.65 -9.00 12.92
CA MET A 106 -11.23 -7.69 13.22
C MET A 106 -12.56 -7.51 12.47
N ARG A 107 -13.48 -6.72 13.05
CA ARG A 107 -14.68 -6.27 12.34
C ARG A 107 -14.38 -5.00 11.56
N ALA A 108 -14.48 -5.06 10.23
CA ALA A 108 -14.08 -3.97 9.37
C ALA A 108 -15.20 -3.44 8.45
N ASN A 109 -15.17 -2.13 8.19
CA ASN A 109 -16.06 -1.44 7.26
C ASN A 109 -15.29 -0.38 6.45
N ILE A 110 -15.80 -0.05 5.27
CA ILE A 110 -15.22 0.95 4.38
C ILE A 110 -16.16 2.15 4.36
N GLU A 111 -15.60 3.34 4.59
CA GLU A 111 -16.28 4.61 4.36
C GLU A 111 -15.60 5.35 3.21
N VAL A 112 -16.34 5.56 2.12
CA VAL A 112 -15.84 6.29 0.95
C VAL A 112 -16.08 7.78 1.16
N GLY A 113 -15.00 8.54 1.31
CA GLY A 113 -15.07 9.99 1.52
C GLY A 113 -15.12 10.77 0.19
N PHE A 114 -14.43 10.28 -0.83
CA PHE A 114 -14.40 10.93 -2.15
C PHE A 114 -14.32 9.91 -3.28
N VAL A 115 -15.03 10.14 -4.37
CA VAL A 115 -15.02 9.28 -5.56
C VAL A 115 -14.41 10.05 -6.72
N ARG A 116 -13.18 9.72 -7.10
CA ARG A 116 -12.56 10.25 -8.32
C ARG A 116 -12.88 9.34 -9.51
N LYS A 117 -13.29 9.91 -10.63
CA LYS A 117 -13.47 9.16 -11.89
C LYS A 117 -12.22 9.29 -12.75
N THR A 118 -11.65 8.17 -13.18
CA THR A 118 -10.47 8.13 -14.05
C THR A 118 -10.80 7.34 -15.31
N ARG A 119 -10.44 7.88 -16.48
CA ARG A 119 -10.59 7.17 -17.75
C ARG A 119 -9.37 6.30 -18.00
N ILE A 120 -9.60 5.02 -18.30
CA ILE A 120 -8.58 4.04 -18.73
C ILE A 120 -9.02 3.48 -20.08
N GLY A 121 -8.37 3.92 -21.15
CA GLY A 121 -8.81 3.59 -22.51
C GLY A 121 -10.25 4.04 -22.74
N SER A 122 -11.15 3.09 -23.06
CA SER A 122 -12.58 3.33 -23.24
C SER A 122 -13.41 3.23 -21.95
N ARG A 123 -12.82 2.78 -20.84
CA ARG A 123 -13.53 2.54 -19.57
C ARG A 123 -13.36 3.71 -18.62
N VAL A 124 -14.38 3.99 -17.82
CA VAL A 124 -14.28 4.93 -16.67
C VAL A 124 -14.33 4.10 -15.40
N VAL A 125 -13.30 4.23 -14.58
CA VAL A 125 -13.19 3.54 -13.29
C VAL A 125 -13.24 4.55 -12.15
N SER A 126 -13.66 4.08 -10.97
CA SER A 126 -13.60 4.87 -9.74
C SER A 126 -12.29 4.63 -9.03
N ALA A 127 -11.55 5.69 -8.73
CA ALA A 127 -10.46 5.71 -7.77
C ALA A 127 -11.01 6.39 -6.50
N ASN A 128 -11.56 5.58 -5.59
CA ASN A 128 -12.12 6.05 -4.33
C ASN A 128 -11.00 6.47 -3.38
N GLU A 129 -11.26 7.52 -2.59
CA GLU A 129 -10.53 7.82 -1.36
C GLU A 129 -11.42 7.39 -0.20
N SER A 130 -10.92 6.46 0.58
CA SER A 130 -11.70 5.70 1.56
C SER A 130 -10.95 5.65 2.89
N VAL A 131 -11.70 5.49 3.98
CA VAL A 131 -11.16 5.07 5.27
C VAL A 131 -11.67 3.67 5.56
N VAL A 132 -10.74 2.75 5.82
CA VAL A 132 -11.07 1.42 6.33
C VAL A 132 -11.04 1.49 7.85
N PHE A 133 -12.21 1.35 8.45
CA PHE A 133 -12.34 1.22 9.90
C PHE A 133 -12.28 -0.24 10.27
N ALA A 134 -11.50 -0.60 11.30
CA ALA A 134 -11.43 -1.95 11.81
C ALA A 134 -11.39 -1.95 13.34
N LYS A 135 -12.32 -2.66 13.96
CA LYS A 135 -12.43 -2.79 15.40
C LYS A 135 -11.92 -4.15 15.85
N LYS A 136 -11.01 -4.15 16.83
CA LYS A 136 -10.58 -5.36 17.51
C LYS A 136 -11.65 -5.76 18.53
N ASP A 137 -12.10 -7.01 18.46
CA ASP A 137 -13.03 -7.56 19.45
C ASP A 137 -12.33 -7.97 20.76
#